data_AF-A0A5R9B9Z4-F1
#
_entry.id   AF-A0A5R9B9Z4-F1
#
_cell.length_a   1.000
_cell.length_b   1.000
_cell.length_c   1.000
_cell.angle_alpha   90.00
_cell.angle_beta   90.00
_cell.angle_gamma   90.00
#
_symmetry.space_group_name_H-M   'P 1'
#
loop_
_entity.id
_entity.type
_entity.pdbx_description
1 polymer ?
#
loop_
_entity_poly.entity_id
_entity_poly.type
_entity_poly.pdbx_seq_one_letter_code
_entity_poly.pdbx_strand_id
1 'polypeptide(L)'
;MSLVLDIISAALMITGAFFFTVGTLGLIRFPDVRSRLHALTKADNLGLGLVLSGAALWLADWGVAVLMLLCWLFALAGASVSAHVIAGLETDHAEQRQPVHHTGELPAVGSPTDDDDDAATAPGADDRL
;
A
#
# COMPACT_ATOMS: atom_id res chain seq x y z
N MET A 1 41.34 -13.71 19.30
CA MET A 1 40.14 -12.86 19.46
C MET A 1 40.15 -12.37 20.90
N SER A 2 40.02 -11.06 21.15
CA SER A 2 40.08 -10.54 22.52
C SER A 2 38.72 -10.72 23.20
N LEU A 3 38.74 -11.18 24.46
CA LEU A 3 37.52 -11.41 25.26
C LEU A 3 36.61 -10.17 25.32
N VAL A 4 37.20 -8.98 25.29
CA VAL A 4 36.46 -7.71 25.23
C VAL A 4 35.64 -7.58 23.94
N LEU A 5 36.21 -7.94 22.78
CA LEU A 5 35.47 -7.91 21.51
C LEU A 5 34.35 -8.94 21.50
N ASP A 6 34.56 -10.13 22.07
CA ASP A 6 33.52 -11.16 22.14
C ASP A 6 32.32 -10.68 22.98
N ILE A 7 32.57 -10.03 24.12
CA ILE A 7 31.51 -9.46 24.97
C ILE A 7 30.75 -8.34 24.23
N ILE A 8 31.47 -7.45 23.55
CA ILE A 8 30.86 -6.35 22.80
C ILE A 8 29.99 -6.90 21.67
N SER A 9 30.52 -7.81 20.85
CA SER A 9 29.78 -8.44 19.75
C SER A 9 28.54 -9.18 20.23
N ALA A 10 28.64 -9.93 21.34
CA ALA A 10 27.50 -10.60 21.94
C ALA A 10 26.44 -9.59 22.45
N ALA A 11 26.87 -8.51 23.11
CA ALA A 11 25.95 -7.47 23.58
C ALA A 11 25.22 -6.78 22.42
N LEU A 12 25.92 -6.50 21.31
CA LEU A 12 25.32 -5.95 20.09
C LEU A 12 24.28 -6.89 19.49
N MET A 13 24.59 -8.19 19.38
CA MET A 13 23.66 -9.19 18.86
C MET A 13 22.41 -9.34 19.75
N ILE A 14 22.60 -9.41 21.07
CA ILE A 14 21.48 -9.51 22.04
C ILE A 14 20.59 -8.27 21.95
N THR A 15 21.18 -7.08 21.88
CA THR A 15 20.43 -5.84 21.76
C THR A 15 19.69 -5.79 20.41
N GLY A 16 20.30 -6.24 19.32
CA GLY A 16 19.63 -6.37 18.02
C GLY A 16 18.43 -7.33 18.06
N ALA A 17 18.56 -8.48 18.73
CA ALA A 17 17.46 -9.42 18.95
C ALA A 17 16.31 -8.81 19.79
N PHE A 18 16.65 -7.99 20.78
CA PHE A 18 15.65 -7.22 21.53
C PHE A 18 14.89 -6.25 20.61
N PHE A 19 15.57 -5.54 19.71
CA PHE A 19 14.91 -4.67 18.73
C PHE A 19 13.97 -5.43 17.78
N PHE A 20 14.34 -6.63 17.31
CA PHE A 20 13.42 -7.46 16.52
C PHE A 20 12.17 -7.86 17.31
N THR A 21 12.33 -8.14 18.60
CA THR A 21 11.21 -8.44 19.50
C THR A 21 10.30 -7.22 19.66
N VAL A 22 10.88 -6.03 19.84
CA VAL A 22 10.14 -4.75 19.90
C VAL A 22 9.44 -4.45 18.58
N GLY A 23 10.06 -4.72 17.43
CA GLY A 23 9.44 -4.57 16.11
C GLY A 23 8.22 -5.48 15.95
N THR A 24 8.36 -6.74 16.35
CA THR A 24 7.26 -7.71 16.37
C THR A 24 6.14 -7.27 17.32
N LEU A 25 6.49 -6.75 18.50
CA LEU A 25 5.51 -6.23 19.46
C LEU A 25 4.79 -4.99 18.90
N GLY A 26 5.50 -4.11 18.19
CA GLY A 26 4.92 -2.97 17.48
C GLY A 26 3.88 -3.40 16.44
N LEU A 27 4.16 -4.48 15.70
CA LEU A 27 3.23 -5.05 14.73
C LEU A 27 1.95 -5.59 15.37
N ILE A 28 2.00 -6.05 16.63
CA ILE A 28 0.85 -6.59 17.38
C ILE A 28 0.10 -5.48 18.14
N ARG A 29 0.80 -4.46 18.64
CA ARG A 29 0.24 -3.43 19.52
C ARG A 29 -0.48 -2.30 18.80
N PHE A 30 -0.04 -1.90 17.61
CA PHE A 30 -0.63 -0.77 16.89
C PHE A 30 -1.83 -1.20 16.04
N PRO A 31 -2.99 -0.51 16.12
CA PRO A 31 -4.20 -0.87 15.37
C PRO A 31 -4.21 -0.37 13.91
N ASP A 32 -3.38 0.61 13.54
CA ASP A 32 -3.31 1.20 12.18
C ASP A 32 -2.12 0.64 11.38
N VAL A 33 -2.37 0.26 10.12
CA VAL A 33 -1.39 -0.36 9.20
C VAL A 33 -0.16 0.54 9.00
N ARG A 34 -0.32 1.85 8.83
CA ARG A 34 0.82 2.76 8.63
C ARG A 34 1.69 2.88 9.88
N SER A 35 1.04 2.98 11.05
CA SER A 35 1.72 3.05 12.34
C SER A 35 2.49 1.76 12.64
N ARG A 36 1.91 0.61 12.32
CA ARG A 36 2.55 -0.71 12.41
C ARG A 36 3.79 -0.82 11.52
N LEU A 37 3.67 -0.47 10.24
CA LEU A 37 4.79 -0.53 9.29
C LEU A 37 5.91 0.44 9.68
N HIS A 38 5.59 1.67 10.08
CA HIS A 38 6.59 2.64 10.52
C HIS A 38 7.34 2.17 11.78
N ALA A 39 6.62 1.64 12.78
CA ALA A 39 7.24 1.09 13.98
C ALA A 39 8.10 -0.14 13.67
N LEU A 40 7.60 -1.05 12.82
CA LEU A 40 8.33 -2.25 12.40
C LEU A 40 9.60 -1.89 11.66
N THR A 41 9.53 -1.05 10.61
CA THR A 41 10.71 -0.65 9.82
C THR A 41 11.76 0.05 10.68
N LYS A 42 11.35 0.90 11.64
CA LYS A 42 12.31 1.56 12.54
C LYS A 42 13.02 0.55 13.45
N ALA A 43 12.28 -0.39 14.02
CA ALA A 43 12.84 -1.41 14.90
C ALA A 43 13.71 -2.42 14.13
N ASP A 44 13.25 -2.83 12.94
CA ASP A 44 13.95 -3.76 12.05
C ASP A 44 15.29 -3.19 11.57
N ASN A 45 15.30 -1.94 11.11
CA ASN A 45 16.53 -1.27 10.65
C ASN A 45 17.59 -1.16 11.75
N LEU A 46 17.18 -0.82 12.98
CA LEU A 46 18.08 -0.78 14.13
C LEU A 46 18.55 -2.18 14.52
N GLY A 47 17.64 -3.17 14.55
CA GLY A 47 17.94 -4.55 14.86
C GLY A 47 18.97 -5.17 13.91
N LEU A 48 18.72 -5.07 12.60
CA LEU A 48 19.65 -5.53 11.56
C LEU A 48 21.00 -4.82 11.66
N GLY A 49 21.01 -3.49 11.83
CA GLY A 49 22.25 -2.72 11.95
C GLY A 49 23.10 -3.16 13.13
N LEU A 50 22.49 -3.41 14.29
CA LEU A 50 23.19 -3.88 15.48
C LEU A 50 23.72 -5.31 15.33
N VAL A 51 22.92 -6.23 14.79
CA VAL A 51 23.34 -7.63 14.58
C VAL A 51 24.49 -7.69 13.58
N LEU A 52 24.38 -6.98 12.45
CA LEU A 52 25.43 -6.94 11.42
C LEU A 52 26.70 -6.29 11.96
N SER A 53 26.60 -5.22 12.74
CA SER A 53 27.76 -4.59 13.37
C SER A 53 28.47 -5.51 14.36
N GLY A 54 27.71 -6.24 15.19
CA GLY A 54 28.25 -7.25 16.11
C GLY A 54 28.91 -8.42 15.35
N ALA A 55 28.29 -8.88 14.26
CA ALA A 55 28.84 -9.95 13.44
C ALA A 55 30.12 -9.52 12.69
N ALA A 56 30.14 -8.29 12.17
CA ALA A 56 31.31 -7.72 11.51
C ALA A 56 32.49 -7.55 12.49
N LEU A 57 32.22 -7.10 13.73
CA LEU A 57 33.23 -7.00 14.79
C LEU A 57 33.77 -8.38 15.21
N TRP A 58 32.91 -9.40 15.25
CA TRP A 58 33.31 -10.76 15.61
C TRP A 58 34.20 -11.41 14.53
N LEU A 59 33.86 -11.22 13.26
CA LEU A 59 34.62 -11.80 12.15
C LEU A 59 35.90 -11.02 11.81
N ALA A 60 35.94 -9.73 12.16
CA ALA A 60 37.07 -8.82 11.94
C ALA A 60 37.59 -8.77 10.50
N ASP A 61 36.71 -9.02 9.53
CA ASP A 61 37.02 -9.01 8.10
C ASP A 61 36.30 -7.85 7.38
N TRP A 62 37.07 -7.04 6.65
CA TRP A 62 36.55 -5.86 5.97
C TRP A 62 35.63 -6.21 4.79
N GLY A 63 35.91 -7.31 4.08
CA GLY A 63 35.07 -7.77 2.97
C GLY A 63 33.69 -8.20 3.45
N VAL A 64 33.63 -8.91 4.57
CA VAL A 64 32.36 -9.32 5.17
C VAL A 64 31.59 -8.13 5.74
N ALA A 65 32.26 -7.16 6.36
CA ALA A 65 31.62 -5.94 6.84
C ALA A 65 30.94 -5.15 5.69
N VAL A 66 31.62 -5.02 4.55
CA VAL A 66 31.06 -4.36 3.36
C VAL A 66 29.87 -5.14 2.79
N LEU A 67 29.97 -6.47 2.71
CA LEU A 67 28.87 -7.32 2.23
C LEU A 67 27.65 -7.22 3.15
N MET A 68 27.87 -7.20 4.47
CA MET A 68 26.83 -7.01 5.48
C MET A 68 26.15 -5.65 5.35
N LEU A 69 26.92 -4.58 5.15
CA LEU A 69 26.38 -3.25 4.88
C LEU A 69 25.54 -3.22 3.59
N LEU A 70 26.03 -3.86 2.53
CA LEU A 70 25.34 -3.92 1.25
C LEU A 70 24.04 -4.74 1.36
N CYS A 71 24.06 -5.84 2.10
CA CYS A 71 22.88 -6.65 2.42
C CYS A 71 21.83 -5.83 3.17
N TRP A 72 22.25 -5.04 4.17
CA TRP A 72 21.37 -4.14 4.90
C TRP A 72 20.74 -3.08 3.98
N LEU A 73 21.54 -2.45 3.13
CA LEU A 73 21.05 -1.46 2.18
C LEU A 73 20.09 -2.06 1.15
N PHE A 74 20.37 -3.28 0.70
CA PHE A 74 19.50 -4.02 -0.21
C PHE A 74 18.16 -4.39 0.45
N ALA A 75 18.18 -4.80 1.71
CA ALA A 75 16.96 -5.06 2.48
C ALA A 75 16.09 -3.78 2.60
N LEU A 76 16.71 -2.62 2.87
CA LEU A 76 16.03 -1.32 2.89
C LEU A 76 15.41 -0.96 1.54
N ALA A 77 16.16 -1.16 0.45
CA ALA A 77 15.66 -0.92 -0.90
C ALA A 77 14.47 -1.84 -1.22
N GLY A 78 14.55 -3.12 -0.86
CA GLY A 78 13.46 -4.09 -1.01
C GLY A 78 12.19 -3.65 -0.28
N ALA A 79 12.33 -3.23 0.99
CA ALA A 79 11.21 -2.72 1.77
C ALA A 79 10.56 -1.47 1.14
N SER A 80 11.37 -0.55 0.61
CA SER A 80 10.88 0.66 -0.08
C SER A 80 10.13 0.32 -1.37
N VAL A 81 10.64 -0.62 -2.17
CA VAL A 81 9.98 -1.07 -3.41
C VAL A 81 8.64 -1.72 -3.08
N SER A 82 8.60 -2.61 -2.09
CA SER A 82 7.34 -3.23 -1.64
C SER A 82 6.32 -2.18 -1.19
N ALA A 83 6.74 -1.16 -0.45
CA ALA A 83 5.85 -0.07 -0.02
C ALA A 83 5.27 0.72 -1.21
N HIS A 84 6.08 1.06 -2.21
CA HIS A 84 5.61 1.76 -3.41
C HIS A 84 4.61 0.93 -4.21
N VAL A 85 4.86 -0.38 -4.37
CA VAL A 85 3.94 -1.28 -5.08
C VAL A 85 2.60 -1.38 -4.34
N ILE A 86 2.61 -1.56 -3.01
CA ILE A 86 1.39 -1.63 -2.21
C ILE A 86 0.59 -0.33 -2.29
N ALA A 87 1.27 0.82 -2.22
CA ALA A 87 0.62 2.12 -2.34
C ALA A 87 -0.05 2.32 -3.71
N GLY A 88 0.60 1.88 -4.79
CA GLY A 88 0.02 1.89 -6.13
C GLY A 88 -1.24 1.02 -6.26
N LEU A 89 -1.23 -0.16 -5.63
CA LEU A 89 -2.39 -1.05 -5.60
C LEU A 89 -3.59 -0.46 -4.83
N GLU A 90 -3.34 0.29 -3.75
CA GLU A 90 -4.43 0.98 -3.02
C GLU A 90 -5.03 2.12 -3.84
N THR A 91 -4.24 2.87 -4.61
CA THR A 91 -4.76 3.92 -5.50
C THR A 91 -5.67 3.37 -6.60
N ASP A 92 -5.32 2.23 -7.20
CA ASP A 92 -6.15 1.59 -8.23
C ASP A 92 -7.51 1.14 -7.67
N HIS A 93 -7.54 0.63 -6.43
CA HIS A 93 -8.79 0.25 -5.75
C HIS A 93 -9.60 1.46 -5.25
N ALA A 94 -8.95 2.59 -4.99
CA ALA A 94 -9.64 3.83 -4.60
C ALA A 94 -10.39 4.45 -5.78
N GLU A 95 -9.87 4.35 -7.00
CA GLU A 95 -10.54 4.82 -8.22
C GLU A 95 -11.82 4.04 -8.51
N GLN A 96 -11.83 2.73 -8.26
CA GLN A 96 -13.04 1.88 -8.40
C GLN A 96 -14.13 2.12 -7.33
N ARG A 97 -13.79 2.77 -6.20
CA ARG A 97 -14.76 3.15 -5.17
C ARG A 97 -15.39 4.53 -5.40
N GLN A 98 -15.18 5.17 -6.55
CA GLN A 98 -16.05 6.30 -6.90
C GLN A 98 -17.49 5.78 -6.99
N PRO A 99 -18.41 6.28 -6.14
CA PRO A 99 -19.82 5.94 -6.28
C PRO A 99 -20.20 6.36 -7.70
N VAL A 100 -20.74 5.43 -8.47
CA VAL A 100 -21.38 5.71 -9.75
C VAL A 100 -22.30 6.89 -9.49
N HIS A 101 -21.93 8.08 -9.98
CA HIS A 101 -22.83 9.22 -10.00
C HIS A 101 -23.98 8.78 -10.90
N HIS A 102 -25.06 8.28 -10.29
CA HIS A 102 -26.37 8.25 -10.91
C HIS A 102 -26.78 9.71 -11.11
N THR A 103 -26.20 10.35 -12.13
CA THR A 103 -26.85 11.46 -12.82
C THR A 103 -28.14 10.87 -13.36
N GLY A 104 -29.27 11.29 -12.78
CA GLY A 104 -30.59 10.76 -13.06
C GLY A 104 -31.08 11.10 -14.46
N GLU A 105 -30.51 10.48 -15.48
CA GLU A 105 -31.18 10.30 -16.76
C GLU A 105 -32.05 9.05 -16.64
N LEU A 106 -33.32 9.28 -16.27
CA LEU A 106 -34.37 8.27 -16.37
C LEU A 106 -34.39 7.74 -17.81
N PRO A 107 -34.56 6.42 -18.03
CA PRO A 107 -34.76 5.90 -19.37
C PRO A 107 -35.95 6.63 -20.00
N ALA A 108 -35.78 7.13 -21.23
CA ALA A 108 -36.86 7.76 -21.98
C ALA A 108 -38.03 6.76 -22.08
N VAL A 109 -39.00 6.90 -21.18
CA VAL A 109 -40.29 6.22 -21.25
C VAL A 109 -40.95 6.73 -22.50
N GLY A 110 -41.13 5.84 -23.48
CA GLY A 110 -41.88 6.14 -24.68
C GLY A 110 -43.24 6.70 -24.31
N SER A 111 -43.55 7.90 -24.79
CA SER A 111 -44.87 8.49 -24.67
C SER A 111 -45.89 7.59 -25.35
N PRO A 112 -47.01 7.23 -24.69
CA PRO A 112 -48.16 6.67 -25.38
C PRO A 112 -48.60 7.62 -26.50
N THR A 113 -48.64 7.13 -27.73
CA THR A 113 -49.28 7.82 -28.85
C THR A 113 -50.78 7.70 -28.65
N ASP A 114 -51.41 8.79 -28.20
CA ASP A 114 -52.86 8.98 -28.25
C ASP A 114 -53.25 9.19 -29.73
N ASP A 115 -53.45 8.09 -30.46
CA ASP A 115 -53.94 8.06 -31.85
C ASP A 115 -55.46 7.82 -31.92
N ASP A 116 -56.23 8.32 -30.94
CA ASP A 116 -57.69 8.17 -30.91
C ASP A 116 -58.38 9.49 -30.51
N ASP A 117 -58.40 10.49 -31.39
CA ASP A 117 -59.54 11.42 -31.55
C ASP A 117 -59.28 12.42 -32.69
N ASP A 118 -59.71 12.09 -33.91
CA ASP A 118 -60.21 13.09 -34.86
C ASP A 118 -60.93 12.41 -36.03
N ALA A 119 -62.07 11.79 -35.70
CA ALA A 119 -63.12 11.50 -36.66
C ALA A 119 -64.30 12.44 -36.41
N ALA A 120 -64.24 13.66 -36.94
CA ALA A 120 -65.41 14.40 -37.47
C ALA A 120 -65.06 15.85 -37.82
N THR A 121 -64.87 16.15 -39.11
CA THR A 121 -65.56 17.26 -39.81
C THR A 121 -65.30 17.11 -41.32
N ALA A 122 -66.25 16.51 -42.03
CA ALA A 122 -66.57 16.89 -43.41
C ALA A 122 -67.76 17.85 -43.35
N PRO A 123 -68.22 18.54 -44.42
CA PRO A 123 -67.69 18.69 -45.79
C PRO A 123 -67.74 20.16 -46.32
N GLY A 124 -67.01 20.46 -47.40
CA GLY A 124 -67.20 21.66 -48.24
C GLY A 124 -66.33 21.52 -49.49
N ALA A 125 -66.88 21.09 -50.62
CA ALA A 125 -67.60 21.90 -51.61
C ALA A 125 -66.68 22.92 -52.29
N ASP A 126 -66.49 22.72 -53.60
CA ASP A 126 -66.26 23.75 -54.63
C ASP A 126 -64.83 24.41 -54.60
N ASP A 127 -64.04 24.54 -55.66
CA ASP A 127 -64.26 24.88 -57.08
C ASP A 127 -63.04 24.40 -57.90
N ARG A 128 -63.19 23.55 -58.93
CA ARG A 128 -63.16 23.89 -60.36
C ARG A 128 -62.23 25.04 -60.80
N LEU A 129 -61.27 24.64 -61.67
CA LEU A 129 -60.43 25.38 -62.64
C LEU A 129 -59.01 25.74 -62.17
#